data_AF-A0A964JY17-F1
#
_entry.id   AF-A0A964JY17-F1
#
_cell.length_a   1.000
_cell.length_b   1.000
_cell.length_c   1.000
_cell.angle_alpha   90.00
_cell.angle_beta   90.00
_cell.angle_gamma   90.00
#
_symmetry.space_group_name_H-M   'P 1'
#
loop_
_entity.id
_entity.type
_entity.pdbx_description
1 polymer ?
#
loop_
_entity_poly.entity_id
_entity_poly.type
_entity_poly.pdbx_seq_one_letter_code
_entity_poly.pdbx_strand_id
1 'polypeptide(L)'
;MARVGRIRNKTPEMQAGIDAVIADARHSLSMRLKLLEQRLEGRDFLVAGRMTLADISVGYPMFNLGKRDFAPLLGPRAAAYRERLMTRPAFLRAEAIP
;
A
#
# COMPACT_ATOMS: atom_id res chain seq x y z
N MET A 1 -5.47 2.85 -31.97
CA MET A 1 -5.29 2.48 -30.54
C MET A 1 -6.43 1.59 -30.12
N ALA A 2 -6.17 0.32 -29.79
CA ALA A 2 -7.22 -0.60 -29.33
C ALA A 2 -7.62 -0.21 -27.89
N ARG A 3 -8.90 0.14 -27.69
CA ARG A 3 -9.49 0.31 -26.36
C ARG A 3 -9.49 -1.07 -25.71
N VAL A 4 -8.61 -1.31 -24.74
CA VAL A 4 -8.72 -2.49 -23.87
C VAL A 4 -10.07 -2.36 -23.17
N GLY A 5 -11.06 -3.11 -23.65
CA GLY A 5 -12.38 -3.11 -23.06
C GLY A 5 -12.27 -3.59 -21.63
N ARG A 6 -12.73 -2.80 -20.66
CA ARG A 6 -12.81 -3.20 -19.26
C ARG A 6 -13.53 -4.56 -19.21
N ILE A 7 -12.81 -5.61 -18.78
CA ILE A 7 -13.40 -6.94 -18.58
C ILE A 7 -14.47 -6.75 -17.51
N ARG A 8 -15.72 -6.63 -17.94
CA ARG A 8 -16.87 -6.56 -17.04
C ARG A 8 -17.05 -7.95 -16.47
N ASN A 9 -17.36 -8.03 -15.19
CA ASN A 9 -17.83 -9.28 -14.63
C ASN A 9 -19.11 -9.70 -15.37
N LYS A 10 -19.16 -10.93 -15.88
CA LYS A 10 -20.27 -11.47 -16.69
C LYS A 10 -20.92 -12.71 -16.09
N THR A 11 -20.30 -13.37 -15.10
CA THR A 11 -20.86 -14.61 -14.53
C THR A 11 -20.60 -14.72 -13.01
N PRO A 12 -21.45 -15.46 -12.26
CA PRO A 12 -21.23 -15.73 -10.84
C PRO A 12 -19.90 -16.43 -10.54
N GLU A 13 -19.46 -17.35 -11.39
CA GLU A 13 -18.20 -18.08 -11.21
C GLU A 13 -17.00 -17.13 -11.32
N MET A 14 -17.06 -16.17 -12.24
CA MET A 14 -16.03 -15.14 -12.36
C MET A 14 -16.05 -14.17 -11.18
N GLN A 15 -17.22 -13.87 -10.60
CA GLN A 15 -17.30 -13.11 -9.34
C GLN A 15 -16.62 -13.86 -8.18
N ALA A 16 -16.94 -15.14 -8.00
CA ALA A 16 -16.34 -15.96 -6.96
C ALA A 16 -14.80 -16.04 -7.11
N GLY A 17 -14.30 -16.15 -8.33
CA GLY A 17 -12.85 -16.11 -8.61
C GLY A 17 -12.21 -14.76 -8.25
N ILE A 18 -12.85 -13.63 -8.60
CA ILE A 18 -12.38 -12.29 -8.23
C ILE A 18 -12.35 -12.14 -6.71
N ASP A 19 -13.39 -12.57 -6.02
CA ASP A 19 -13.50 -12.46 -4.57
C ASP A 19 -12.41 -13.29 -3.86
N ALA A 20 -12.13 -14.49 -4.35
CA ALA A 20 -11.05 -15.34 -3.85
C ALA A 20 -9.67 -14.66 -4.00
N VAL A 21 -9.38 -14.06 -5.15
CA VAL A 21 -8.12 -13.34 -5.39
C VAL A 21 -8.00 -12.11 -4.47
N ILE A 22 -9.09 -11.37 -4.27
CA ILE A 22 -9.10 -10.22 -3.36
C ILE A 22 -8.86 -10.67 -1.92
N ALA A 23 -9.50 -11.76 -1.49
CA ALA A 23 -9.33 -12.31 -0.16
C ALA A 23 -7.88 -12.76 0.11
N ASP A 24 -7.28 -13.49 -0.83
CA ASP A 24 -5.87 -13.91 -0.73
C ASP A 24 -4.92 -12.69 -0.72
N ALA A 25 -5.13 -11.73 -1.62
CA ALA A 25 -4.33 -10.50 -1.66
C ALA A 25 -4.43 -9.73 -0.33
N ARG A 26 -5.63 -9.62 0.26
CA ARG A 26 -5.84 -8.98 1.56
C ARG A 26 -5.12 -9.72 2.68
N HIS A 27 -5.19 -11.04 2.70
CA HIS A 27 -4.49 -11.87 3.68
C HIS A 27 -2.97 -11.71 3.57
N SER A 28 -2.44 -11.89 2.36
CA SER A 28 -1.02 -11.76 2.02
C SER A 28 -0.46 -10.37 2.36
N LEU A 29 -1.24 -9.32 2.11
CA LEU A 29 -0.89 -7.95 2.48
C LEU A 29 -0.88 -7.76 4.00
N SER A 30 -1.86 -8.28 4.72
CA SER A 30 -1.92 -8.16 6.19
C SER A 30 -0.68 -8.75 6.87
N MET A 31 -0.15 -9.86 6.34
CA MET A 31 1.06 -10.48 6.86
C MET A 31 2.30 -9.61 6.64
N ARG A 32 2.41 -8.97 5.47
CA ARG A 32 3.51 -8.02 5.19
C ARG A 32 3.44 -6.78 6.06
N LEU A 33 2.23 -6.29 6.35
CA LEU A 33 2.03 -5.14 7.23
C LEU A 33 2.38 -5.46 8.68
N LYS A 34 2.14 -6.68 9.16
CA LYS A 34 2.63 -7.13 10.47
C LYS A 34 4.15 -7.11 10.55
N LEU A 35 4.84 -7.62 9.52
CA LEU A 35 6.31 -7.57 9.46
C LEU A 35 6.84 -6.14 9.40
N LEU A 36 6.17 -5.26 8.66
CA LEU A 36 6.50 -3.83 8.61
C LEU A 36 6.34 -3.17 9.98
N GLU A 37 5.22 -3.42 10.66
CA GLU A 37 4.94 -2.90 12.00
C GLU A 37 6.02 -3.31 13.00
N GLN A 38 6.46 -4.58 12.96
CA GLN A 38 7.59 -5.07 13.75
C GLN A 38 8.91 -4.40 13.34
N ARG A 39 9.17 -4.28 12.04
CA ARG A 39 10.41 -3.70 11.51
C ARG A 39 10.60 -2.24 11.92
N LEU A 40 9.51 -1.51 12.14
CA LEU A 40 9.47 -0.11 12.57
C LEU A 40 9.54 0.08 14.09
N GLU A 41 9.63 -0.99 14.87
CA GLU A 41 9.85 -0.87 16.32
C GLU A 41 11.17 -0.12 16.60
N GLY A 42 11.04 1.04 17.26
CA GLY A 42 12.17 1.92 17.57
C GLY A 42 12.81 2.60 16.35
N ARG A 43 12.13 2.66 15.19
CA ARG A 43 12.71 3.19 13.95
C ARG A 43 11.75 4.08 13.18
N ASP A 44 12.30 5.17 12.65
CA ASP A 44 11.57 6.08 11.77
C ASP A 44 11.59 5.69 10.30
N PHE A 45 12.58 4.89 9.88
CA PHE A 45 12.78 4.47 8.48
C PHE A 45 13.22 3.00 8.40
N LEU A 46 13.09 2.41 7.22
CA LEU A 46 13.24 0.96 7.05
C LEU A 46 14.64 0.45 7.30
N VAL A 47 15.68 1.21 7.00
CA VAL A 47 17.07 0.70 7.01
C VAL A 47 17.92 1.42 8.04
N ALA A 48 17.96 2.75 7.98
CA ALA A 48 18.80 3.61 8.81
C ALA A 48 17.96 4.62 9.60
N GLY A 49 18.59 5.45 10.44
CA GLY A 49 17.94 6.60 11.09
C GLY A 49 17.61 7.77 10.14
N ARG A 50 17.55 7.50 8.82
CA ARG A 50 17.24 8.46 7.77
C ARG A 50 16.58 7.75 6.59
N MET A 51 15.90 8.52 5.75
CA MET A 51 15.32 8.01 4.50
C MET A 51 16.39 7.45 3.56
N THR A 52 16.04 6.35 2.90
CA THR A 52 16.87 5.63 1.92
C THR A 52 16.03 5.21 0.71
N LEU A 53 16.68 4.58 -0.29
CA LEU A 53 15.99 3.99 -1.43
C LEU A 53 14.97 2.91 -1.02
N ALA A 54 15.18 2.23 0.11
CA ALA A 54 14.21 1.27 0.63
C ALA A 54 12.86 1.94 0.94
N ASP A 55 12.89 3.12 1.55
CA ASP A 55 11.70 3.89 1.89
C ASP A 55 10.98 4.44 0.65
N ILE A 56 11.74 4.78 -0.40
CA ILE A 56 11.19 5.21 -1.69
C ILE A 56 10.46 4.05 -2.37
N SER A 57 11.07 2.86 -2.39
CA SER A 57 10.48 1.66 -3.00
C SER A 57 9.10 1.33 -2.42
N VAL A 58 8.94 1.48 -1.11
CA VAL A 58 7.66 1.22 -0.44
C VAL A 58 6.72 2.43 -0.40
N GLY A 59 7.13 3.61 -0.88
CA GLY A 59 6.30 4.82 -0.86
C GLY A 59 4.99 4.65 -1.65
N TYR A 60 5.06 4.08 -2.85
CA TYR A 60 3.88 3.84 -3.69
C TYR A 60 2.84 2.88 -3.06
N PRO A 61 3.22 1.69 -2.54
CA PRO A 61 2.25 0.85 -1.83
C PRO A 61 1.73 1.53 -0.56
N MET A 62 2.58 2.26 0.20
CA MET A 62 2.12 3.02 1.38
C MET A 62 1.10 4.10 1.03
N PHE A 63 1.24 4.79 -0.11
CA PHE A 63 0.25 5.75 -0.58
C PHE A 63 -1.13 5.08 -0.75
N ASN A 64 -1.17 3.96 -1.48
CA ASN A 64 -2.40 3.21 -1.76
C ASN A 64 -3.07 2.61 -0.52
N LEU A 65 -2.29 2.28 0.51
CA LEU A 65 -2.81 1.77 1.78
C LEU A 65 -3.63 2.80 2.57
N GLY A 66 -3.58 4.08 2.21
CA GLY A 66 -4.45 5.10 2.81
C GLY A 66 -5.89 5.08 2.33
N LYS A 67 -6.21 4.26 1.32
CA LYS A 67 -7.60 4.09 0.86
C LYS A 67 -8.41 3.35 1.92
N ARG A 68 -9.70 3.69 2.04
CA ARG A 68 -10.60 3.25 3.13
C ARG A 68 -10.56 1.74 3.41
N ASP A 69 -10.41 0.93 2.36
CA ASP A 69 -10.47 -0.53 2.49
C ASP A 69 -9.23 -1.16 3.16
N PHE A 70 -8.10 -0.45 3.16
CA PHE A 70 -6.80 -0.95 3.62
C PHE A 70 -6.23 -0.19 4.82
N ALA A 71 -6.67 1.04 5.07
CA ALA A 71 -6.23 1.82 6.22
C ALA A 71 -6.37 1.06 7.56
N PRO A 72 -7.45 0.29 7.82
CA PRO A 72 -7.57 -0.49 9.06
C PRO A 72 -6.55 -1.62 9.22
N LEU A 73 -5.81 -2.00 8.16
CA LEU A 73 -4.77 -3.03 8.24
C LEU A 73 -3.44 -2.50 8.77
N LEU A 74 -3.27 -1.17 8.84
CA LEU A 74 -2.06 -0.54 9.34
C LEU A 74 -2.05 -0.55 10.87
N GLY A 75 -0.98 -1.12 11.45
CA GLY A 75 -0.64 -0.87 12.84
C GLY A 75 -0.21 0.59 13.06
N PRO A 76 -0.12 1.04 14.32
CA PRO A 76 0.16 2.43 14.64
C PRO A 76 1.52 2.91 14.12
N ARG A 77 2.58 2.07 14.15
CA ARG A 77 3.90 2.48 13.65
C ARG A 77 3.92 2.55 12.13
N ALA A 78 3.30 1.60 11.45
CA ALA A 78 3.15 1.61 9.99
C ALA A 78 2.30 2.80 9.52
N ALA A 79 1.26 3.17 10.26
CA ALA A 79 0.45 4.36 10.00
C ALA A 79 1.28 5.65 10.15
N ALA A 80 2.03 5.81 11.24
CA ALA A 80 2.91 6.96 11.45
C ALA A 80 4.04 7.04 10.41
N TYR A 81 4.63 5.89 10.05
CA TYR A 81 5.60 5.79 8.97
C TYR A 81 5.02 6.23 7.63
N ARG A 82 3.82 5.73 7.28
CA ARG A 82 3.10 6.17 6.08
C ARG A 82 2.91 7.68 6.09
N GLU A 83 2.38 8.25 7.16
CA GLU A 83 2.17 9.70 7.28
C GLU A 83 3.48 10.47 7.05
N ARG A 84 4.58 10.03 7.66
CA ARG A 84 5.92 10.60 7.47
C ARG A 84 6.37 10.58 6.01
N LEU A 85 6.04 9.54 5.25
CA LEU A 85 6.35 9.46 3.82
C LEU A 85 5.46 10.39 2.98
N MET A 86 4.14 10.39 3.23
CA MET A 86 3.15 11.14 2.43
C MET A 86 3.22 12.65 2.64
N THR A 87 3.66 13.10 3.82
CA THR A 87 3.80 14.53 4.16
C THR A 87 5.08 15.17 3.61
N ARG A 88 5.96 14.39 2.94
CA ARG A 88 7.20 14.94 2.40
C ARG A 88 6.91 15.88 1.21
N PRO A 89 7.55 17.06 1.15
CA PRO A 89 7.35 17.98 0.02
C PRO A 89 7.63 17.35 -1.35
N ALA A 90 8.60 16.45 -1.44
CA ALA A 90 8.90 15.74 -2.68
C ALA A 90 7.79 14.76 -3.10
N PHE A 91 7.15 14.09 -2.14
CA PHE A 91 6.02 13.21 -2.41
C PHE A 91 4.82 14.03 -2.89
N LEU A 92 4.47 15.09 -2.17
CA LEU A 92 3.35 15.97 -2.51
C LEU A 92 3.51 16.60 -3.91
N ARG A 93 4.73 17.01 -4.29
CA ARG A 93 5.01 17.47 -5.65
C ARG A 93 4.82 16.39 -6.71
N ALA A 94 5.16 15.14 -6.40
CA ALA A 94 4.99 14.03 -7.32
C ALA A 94 3.52 13.62 -7.47
N GLU A 95 2.75 13.63 -6.38
CA GLU A 95 1.31 13.36 -6.39
C GLU A 95 0.51 14.42 -7.17
N ALA A 96 1.00 15.67 -7.17
CA ALA A 96 0.37 16.77 -7.91
C ALA A 96 0.62 16.73 -9.44
N ILE A 97 1.39 15.75 -9.95
CA ILE A 97 1.60 15.60 -11.40
C ILE A 97 0.32 15.00 -12.03
N PRO A 98 -0.28 15.66 -13.05
CA PRO A 98 -1.50 15.20 -13.73
C PRO A 98 -1.35 13.86 -14.47
#